data_AF-A0A2Y9B6M9-F1
#
_entry.id   AF-A0A2Y9B6M9-F1
#
_cell.length_a   1.000
_cell.length_b   1.000
_cell.length_c   1.000
_cell.angle_alpha   90.00
_cell.angle_beta   90.00
_cell.angle_gamma   90.00
#
_symmetry.space_group_name_H-M   'P 1'
#
loop_
_entity.id
_entity.type
_entity.pdbx_description
1 polymer ?
#
loop_
_entity_poly.entity_id
_entity_poly.type
_entity_poly.pdbx_seq_one_letter_code
_entity_poly.pdbx_strand_id
1 'polypeptide(L)'
;MKPLVKMTSAVAFLVGSACTVAAADEQAMIADARSAAPDAISMNATIMDWEGNTLQQGSNGFTCFPTPPTLNGTAPMCLDAAWAAWADAWMNKKPFTATSVGISYMLAGDGGASNIDPYAAEETPDNEWIVEGPHLMIIVPDAAALEALPTDPDNGGPYVMWKGTDYAHIMVPTTGK
;
A
#
# COMPACT_ATOMS: atom_id res chain seq x y z
N MET A 1 44.08 -65.72 -4.83
CA MET A 1 44.36 -64.27 -4.93
C MET A 1 43.21 -63.57 -5.64
N LYS A 2 42.35 -62.92 -4.86
CA LYS A 2 41.33 -61.92 -5.22
C LYS A 2 41.06 -61.14 -3.92
N PRO A 3 40.48 -59.93 -3.92
CA PRO A 3 40.33 -58.92 -4.98
C PRO A 3 40.73 -57.51 -4.45
N LEU A 4 40.55 -56.42 -5.23
CA LEU A 4 39.78 -55.24 -4.76
C LEU A 4 39.58 -54.24 -5.91
N VAL A 5 38.32 -54.08 -6.32
CA VAL A 5 37.85 -53.08 -7.28
C VAL A 5 37.72 -51.74 -6.55
N LYS A 6 38.33 -50.67 -7.08
CA LYS A 6 38.14 -49.30 -6.56
C LYS A 6 36.85 -48.73 -7.16
N MET A 7 35.86 -48.52 -6.31
CA MET A 7 34.59 -47.88 -6.63
C MET A 7 34.74 -46.37 -6.42
N THR A 8 34.75 -45.60 -7.50
CA THR A 8 34.67 -44.13 -7.46
C THR A 8 33.21 -43.73 -7.30
N SER A 9 32.83 -43.27 -6.11
CA SER A 9 31.55 -42.58 -5.88
C SER A 9 31.65 -41.13 -6.32
N ALA A 10 30.89 -40.75 -7.34
CA ALA A 10 30.54 -39.35 -7.60
C ALA A 10 29.39 -38.98 -6.67
N VAL A 11 29.63 -38.05 -5.74
CA VAL A 11 28.57 -37.40 -4.95
C VAL A 11 28.10 -36.19 -5.75
N ALA A 12 26.93 -36.29 -6.37
CA ALA A 12 26.23 -35.14 -6.92
C ALA A 12 25.55 -34.37 -5.78
N PHE A 13 26.07 -33.20 -5.46
CA PHE A 13 25.39 -32.23 -4.59
C PHE A 13 24.22 -31.62 -5.36
N LEU A 14 23.00 -32.10 -5.08
CA LEU A 14 21.75 -31.41 -5.43
C LEU A 14 21.41 -30.47 -4.27
N VAL A 15 21.79 -29.20 -4.38
CA VAL A 15 21.37 -28.15 -3.45
C VAL A 15 20.88 -26.96 -4.25
N GLY A 16 19.63 -26.55 -3.99
CA GLY A 16 19.17 -25.17 -4.22
C GLY A 16 18.02 -24.98 -5.21
N SER A 17 16.80 -25.41 -4.87
CA SER A 17 15.57 -24.97 -5.57
C SER A 17 14.67 -24.05 -4.73
N ALA A 18 14.89 -23.93 -3.42
CA ALA A 18 14.01 -23.13 -2.54
C ALA A 18 14.36 -21.63 -2.52
N CYS A 19 15.63 -21.27 -2.71
CA CYS A 19 16.10 -19.88 -2.61
C CYS A 19 15.63 -19.00 -3.78
N THR A 20 15.38 -19.59 -4.95
CA THR A 20 15.00 -18.85 -6.16
C THR A 20 13.53 -18.44 -6.17
N VAL A 21 12.65 -19.23 -5.54
CA VAL A 21 11.21 -18.92 -5.49
C VAL A 21 10.93 -17.81 -4.48
N ALA A 22 11.53 -17.87 -3.28
CA ALA A 22 11.37 -16.83 -2.26
C ALA A 22 11.90 -15.46 -2.73
N ALA A 23 13.05 -15.44 -3.40
CA ALA A 23 13.60 -14.21 -3.96
C ALA A 23 12.76 -13.63 -5.11
N ALA A 24 12.09 -14.47 -5.90
CA ALA A 24 11.19 -14.01 -6.95
C ALA A 24 9.92 -13.37 -6.39
N ASP A 25 9.40 -13.92 -5.28
CA ASP A 25 8.23 -13.41 -4.57
C ASP A 25 8.52 -12.05 -3.92
N GLU A 26 9.65 -11.93 -3.20
CA GLU A 26 10.10 -10.67 -2.62
C GLU A 26 10.29 -9.57 -3.68
N GLN A 27 10.89 -9.92 -4.82
CA GLN A 27 11.10 -8.96 -5.91
C GLN A 27 9.77 -8.51 -6.55
N ALA A 28 8.77 -9.39 -6.61
CA ALA A 28 7.43 -9.04 -7.08
C ALA A 28 6.73 -8.10 -6.10
N MET A 29 6.83 -8.34 -4.80
CA MET A 29 6.31 -7.44 -3.76
C MET A 29 6.98 -6.06 -3.83
N ILE A 30 8.30 -6.01 -4.00
CA ILE A 30 9.05 -4.75 -4.18
C ILE A 30 8.58 -4.01 -5.42
N ALA A 31 8.38 -4.72 -6.55
CA ALA A 31 7.92 -4.09 -7.79
C ALA A 31 6.50 -3.52 -7.64
N ASP A 32 5.60 -4.28 -7.02
CA ASP A 32 4.23 -3.84 -6.77
C ASP A 32 4.18 -2.63 -5.82
N ALA A 33 4.88 -2.70 -4.68
CA ALA A 33 4.99 -1.60 -3.73
C ALA A 33 5.52 -0.31 -4.38
N ARG A 34 6.49 -0.42 -5.30
CA ARG A 34 7.04 0.75 -6.00
C ARG A 34 6.06 1.38 -6.98
N SER A 35 5.11 0.62 -7.51
CA SER A 35 4.09 1.13 -8.44
C SER A 35 3.09 2.08 -7.76
N ALA A 36 3.03 2.08 -6.43
CA ALA A 36 2.19 2.98 -5.66
C ALA A 36 2.54 4.46 -5.84
N ALA A 37 3.78 4.81 -6.16
CA ALA A 37 4.26 6.20 -6.18
C ALA A 37 5.23 6.46 -7.35
N PRO A 38 5.47 7.74 -7.72
CA PRO A 38 6.44 8.06 -8.76
C PRO A 38 7.84 7.58 -8.38
N ASP A 39 8.67 7.24 -9.35
CA ASP A 39 10.04 6.75 -9.13
C ASP A 39 10.87 7.65 -8.19
N ALA A 40 10.68 8.98 -8.28
CA ALA A 40 11.34 9.96 -7.42
C ALA A 40 11.05 9.75 -5.92
N ILE A 41 9.92 9.12 -5.59
CA ILE A 41 9.53 8.72 -4.23
C ILE A 41 9.83 7.24 -4.00
N SER A 42 9.29 6.34 -4.82
CA SER A 42 9.30 4.90 -4.52
C SER A 42 10.68 4.26 -4.57
N MET A 43 11.62 4.79 -5.38
CA MET A 43 12.98 4.22 -5.46
C MET A 43 13.77 4.33 -4.15
N ASN A 44 13.52 5.40 -3.38
CA ASN A 44 14.23 5.69 -2.13
C ASN A 44 13.34 5.50 -0.89
N ALA A 45 12.13 4.98 -1.05
CA ALA A 45 11.23 4.63 0.04
C ALA A 45 11.68 3.35 0.74
N THR A 46 11.31 3.22 2.01
CA THR A 46 11.35 1.93 2.69
C THR A 46 10.24 1.06 2.12
N ILE A 47 10.51 -0.20 1.85
CA ILE A 47 9.50 -1.15 1.38
C ILE A 47 9.31 -2.20 2.45
N MET A 48 8.07 -2.39 2.87
CA MET A 48 7.68 -3.36 3.88
C MET A 48 6.60 -4.29 3.35
N ASP A 49 6.60 -5.54 3.84
CA ASP A 49 5.46 -6.43 3.68
C ASP A 49 4.42 -6.20 4.79
N TRP A 50 3.31 -6.94 4.72
CA TRP A 50 2.20 -6.83 5.67
C TRP A 50 2.46 -7.62 6.96
N GLU A 51 3.50 -8.46 6.99
CA GLU A 51 4.02 -9.16 8.16
C GLU A 51 4.97 -8.28 9.00
N GLY A 52 5.32 -7.09 8.50
CA GLY A 52 6.17 -6.12 9.18
C GLY A 52 7.67 -6.29 8.89
N ASN A 53 8.04 -7.14 7.93
CA ASN A 53 9.43 -7.26 7.48
C ASN A 53 9.78 -6.10 6.55
N THR A 54 11.03 -5.64 6.65
CA THR A 54 11.59 -4.66 5.71
C THR A 54 12.23 -5.40 4.54
N LEU A 55 11.66 -5.24 3.35
CA LEU A 55 12.19 -5.81 2.10
C LEU A 55 13.27 -4.90 1.49
N GLN A 56 13.14 -3.59 1.69
CA GLN A 56 14.14 -2.61 1.28
C GLN A 56 14.18 -1.45 2.27
N GLN A 57 15.37 -1.06 2.72
CA GLN A 57 15.53 0.15 3.52
C GLN A 57 15.55 1.41 2.63
N GLY A 58 14.73 2.39 2.98
CA GLY A 58 14.69 3.70 2.33
C GLY A 58 15.43 4.80 3.09
N SER A 59 15.41 6.00 2.50
CA SER A 59 16.09 7.21 2.99
C SER A 59 15.29 8.51 2.85
N ASN A 60 14.10 8.49 2.24
CA ASN A 60 13.31 9.70 1.96
C ASN A 60 12.09 9.90 2.87
N GLY A 61 11.89 9.05 3.87
CA GLY A 61 10.80 9.16 4.85
C GLY A 61 9.45 8.60 4.41
N PHE A 62 9.38 8.00 3.22
CA PHE A 62 8.21 7.24 2.78
C PHE A 62 8.37 5.76 3.08
N THR A 63 7.25 5.09 3.35
CA THR A 63 7.13 3.63 3.44
C THR A 63 6.09 3.15 2.45
N CYS A 64 6.50 2.33 1.49
CA CYS A 64 5.60 1.70 0.54
C CYS A 64 5.31 0.24 0.90
N PHE A 65 4.08 -0.17 0.66
CA PHE A 65 3.57 -1.52 0.86
C PHE A 65 3.04 -2.07 -0.47
N PRO A 66 3.24 -3.36 -0.75
CA PRO A 66 2.59 -4.00 -1.89
C PRO A 66 1.08 -4.08 -1.63
N THR A 67 0.33 -4.46 -2.66
CA THR A 67 -1.07 -4.82 -2.56
C THR A 67 -1.26 -5.85 -1.43
N PRO A 68 -2.24 -5.65 -0.51
CA PRO A 68 -2.55 -6.63 0.51
C PRO A 68 -2.84 -8.01 -0.10
N PRO A 69 -2.25 -9.10 0.42
CA PRO A 69 -2.42 -10.44 -0.16
C PRO A 69 -3.86 -10.96 -0.07
N THR A 70 -4.68 -10.34 0.80
CA THR A 70 -6.10 -10.66 0.96
C THR A 70 -7.01 -9.95 -0.05
N LEU A 71 -6.49 -8.97 -0.78
CA LEU A 71 -7.27 -8.19 -1.73
C LEU A 71 -7.25 -8.84 -3.12
N ASN A 72 -8.42 -8.93 -3.75
CA ASN A 72 -8.50 -9.23 -5.18
C ASN A 72 -8.36 -7.91 -5.95
N GLY A 73 -7.23 -7.71 -6.63
CA GLY A 73 -6.96 -6.50 -7.40
C GLY A 73 -5.55 -5.97 -7.17
N THR A 74 -5.37 -4.67 -7.40
CA THR A 74 -4.12 -3.94 -7.19
C THR A 74 -4.42 -2.76 -6.27
N ALA A 75 -3.69 -2.64 -5.16
CA ALA A 75 -3.81 -1.53 -4.22
C ALA A 75 -2.51 -1.31 -3.42
N PRO A 76 -1.34 -1.19 -4.08
CA PRO A 76 -0.12 -0.84 -3.40
C PRO A 76 -0.22 0.62 -2.96
N MET A 77 0.38 0.94 -1.82
CA MET A 77 0.32 2.29 -1.23
C MET A 77 1.69 2.75 -0.78
N CYS A 78 1.94 4.05 -0.83
CA CYS A 78 3.15 4.63 -0.28
C CYS A 78 2.85 5.82 0.62
N LEU A 79 3.17 5.66 1.90
CA LEU A 79 2.76 6.54 2.99
C LEU A 79 3.94 7.38 3.46
N ASP A 80 3.73 8.68 3.67
CA ASP A 80 4.64 9.45 4.51
C ASP A 80 4.43 9.17 6.00
N ALA A 81 5.21 9.82 6.85
CA ALA A 81 5.13 9.64 8.31
C ALA A 81 3.77 10.01 8.91
N ALA A 82 3.07 10.99 8.34
CA ALA A 82 1.78 11.43 8.86
C ALA A 82 0.68 10.44 8.47
N TRP A 83 0.73 9.89 7.24
CA TRP A 83 -0.12 8.79 6.82
C TRP A 83 0.17 7.48 7.55
N ALA A 84 1.42 7.19 7.88
CA ALA A 84 1.75 6.03 8.70
C ALA A 84 1.12 6.13 10.10
N ALA A 85 1.13 7.32 10.71
CA ALA A 85 0.45 7.56 11.99
C ALA A 85 -1.08 7.47 11.87
N TRP A 86 -1.64 8.00 10.77
CA TRP A 86 -3.06 7.85 10.45
C TRP A 86 -3.45 6.37 10.31
N ALA A 87 -2.64 5.57 9.61
CA ALA A 87 -2.90 4.17 9.37
C ALA A 87 -2.85 3.35 10.67
N ASP A 88 -1.87 3.61 11.55
CA ASP A 88 -1.84 3.01 12.89
C ASP A 88 -3.11 3.33 13.67
N ALA A 89 -3.54 4.59 13.67
CA ALA A 89 -4.74 5.01 14.40
C ALA A 89 -5.99 4.30 13.85
N TRP A 90 -6.18 4.30 12.52
CA TRP A 90 -7.30 3.64 11.86
C TRP A 90 -7.34 2.14 12.12
N MET A 91 -6.23 1.42 11.91
CA MET A 91 -6.13 -0.03 12.15
C MET A 91 -6.41 -0.40 13.61
N ASN A 92 -5.97 0.44 14.56
CA ASN A 92 -6.17 0.22 15.99
C ASN A 92 -7.44 0.88 16.55
N LYS A 93 -8.30 1.47 15.70
CA LYS A 93 -9.54 2.17 16.09
C LYS A 93 -9.31 3.25 17.15
N LYS A 94 -8.23 4.01 17.03
CA LYS A 94 -7.87 5.11 17.92
C LYS A 94 -8.24 6.46 17.28
N PRO A 95 -8.61 7.47 18.08
CA PRO A 95 -8.76 8.82 17.56
C PRO A 95 -7.50 9.29 16.84
N PHE A 96 -7.70 10.02 15.75
CA PHE A 96 -6.62 10.64 14.99
C PHE A 96 -6.88 12.14 14.86
N THR A 97 -5.81 12.92 14.90
CA THR A 97 -5.85 14.35 14.58
C THR A 97 -4.55 14.69 13.86
N ALA A 98 -4.68 15.13 12.62
CA ALA A 98 -3.53 15.52 11.83
C ALA A 98 -2.84 16.74 12.47
N THR A 99 -1.53 16.65 12.68
CA THR A 99 -0.69 17.76 13.18
C THR A 99 0.13 18.42 12.08
N SER A 100 0.11 17.85 10.89
CA SER A 100 0.80 18.31 9.69
C SER A 100 0.03 17.85 8.45
N VAL A 101 0.37 18.41 7.30
CA VAL A 101 -0.10 17.87 6.01
C VAL A 101 0.65 16.57 5.75
N GLY A 102 -0.07 15.56 5.30
CA GLY A 102 0.50 14.25 4.93
C GLY A 102 0.04 13.83 3.54
N ILE A 103 0.92 13.14 2.82
CA ILE A 103 0.69 12.64 1.46
C ILE A 103 0.87 11.12 1.44
N SER A 104 -0.10 10.45 0.83
CA SER A 104 -0.04 9.05 0.45
C SER A 104 -0.31 8.92 -1.05
N TYR A 105 0.31 7.93 -1.67
CA TYR A 105 0.16 7.62 -3.09
C TYR A 105 -0.41 6.22 -3.30
N MET A 106 -1.35 6.10 -4.24
CA MET A 106 -1.88 4.84 -4.77
C MET A 106 -2.01 4.95 -6.29
N LEU A 107 -0.87 5.14 -6.96
CA LEU A 107 -0.81 5.41 -8.41
C LEU A 107 -1.08 4.19 -9.29
N ALA A 108 -1.22 3.00 -8.71
CA ALA A 108 -1.71 1.83 -9.42
C ALA A 108 -3.25 1.68 -9.32
N GLY A 109 -3.93 2.58 -8.61
CA GLY A 109 -5.35 2.47 -8.26
C GLY A 109 -5.60 1.63 -7.01
N ASP A 110 -6.87 1.41 -6.71
CA ASP A 110 -7.32 0.54 -5.62
C ASP A 110 -8.36 -0.50 -6.06
N GLY A 111 -8.68 -1.42 -5.14
CA GLY A 111 -9.74 -2.44 -5.30
C GLY A 111 -11.12 -1.99 -4.80
N GLY A 112 -11.23 -0.72 -4.43
CA GLY A 112 -12.41 -0.08 -3.90
C GLY A 112 -12.52 -0.02 -2.38
N ALA A 113 -13.26 1.00 -1.93
CA ALA A 113 -13.58 1.27 -0.53
C ALA A 113 -14.92 2.00 -0.43
N SER A 114 -15.55 1.95 0.74
CA SER A 114 -16.70 2.83 1.03
C SER A 114 -16.24 4.28 1.13
N ASN A 115 -16.97 5.19 0.51
CA ASN A 115 -16.72 6.63 0.65
C ASN A 115 -17.07 7.19 2.02
N ILE A 116 -17.95 6.52 2.76
CA ILE A 116 -18.60 7.05 3.97
C ILE A 116 -18.30 6.26 5.24
N ASP A 117 -17.99 4.96 5.13
CA ASP A 117 -17.71 4.09 6.27
C ASP A 117 -16.26 3.58 6.23
N PRO A 118 -15.37 4.09 7.12
CA PRO A 118 -13.97 3.66 7.18
C PRO A 118 -13.78 2.20 7.57
N TYR A 119 -14.83 1.49 7.99
CA TYR A 119 -14.75 0.10 8.42
C TYR A 119 -15.61 -0.86 7.59
N ALA A 120 -16.19 -0.38 6.48
CA ALA A 120 -16.87 -1.26 5.54
C ALA A 120 -15.89 -2.27 4.93
N ALA A 121 -16.27 -3.55 4.95
CA ALA A 121 -15.44 -4.63 4.44
C ALA A 121 -15.76 -5.03 2.99
N GLU A 122 -16.95 -4.68 2.50
CA GLU A 122 -17.44 -5.04 1.17
C GLU A 122 -18.44 -4.00 0.63
N GLU A 123 -18.70 -4.04 -0.68
CA GLU A 123 -19.67 -3.18 -1.35
C GLU A 123 -21.10 -3.46 -0.85
N THR A 124 -21.82 -2.39 -0.51
CA THR A 124 -23.25 -2.45 -0.24
C THR A 124 -23.97 -1.35 -1.04
N PRO A 125 -25.29 -1.48 -1.28
CA PRO A 125 -26.04 -0.47 -2.04
C PRO A 125 -26.06 0.94 -1.41
N ASP A 126 -25.68 1.06 -0.14
CA ASP A 126 -25.80 2.26 0.69
C ASP A 126 -24.48 2.80 1.24
N ASN A 127 -23.35 2.16 0.98
CA ASN A 127 -22.05 2.59 1.51
C ASN A 127 -21.20 3.41 0.53
N GLU A 128 -21.77 3.84 -0.60
CA GLU A 128 -21.07 4.63 -1.61
C GLU A 128 -19.71 3.98 -1.97
N TRP A 129 -19.74 2.71 -2.36
CA TRP A 129 -18.52 2.01 -2.76
C TRP A 129 -17.93 2.64 -4.02
N ILE A 130 -16.64 2.97 -3.96
CA ILE A 130 -15.91 3.59 -5.05
C ILE A 130 -14.66 2.76 -5.31
N VAL A 131 -14.42 2.45 -6.58
CA VAL A 131 -13.11 2.01 -7.07
C VAL A 131 -12.41 3.22 -7.67
N GLU A 132 -11.23 3.54 -7.16
CA GLU A 132 -10.48 4.70 -7.60
C GLU A 132 -9.32 4.29 -8.51
N GLY A 133 -9.12 5.07 -9.58
CA GLY A 133 -7.96 4.93 -10.44
C GLY A 133 -6.69 5.45 -9.75
N PRO A 134 -5.60 5.71 -10.49
CA PRO A 134 -4.39 6.32 -9.92
C PRO A 134 -4.70 7.64 -9.20
N HIS A 135 -4.41 7.70 -7.89
CA HIS A 135 -4.74 8.85 -7.05
C HIS A 135 -3.71 9.08 -5.94
N LEU A 136 -3.82 10.26 -5.31
CA LEU A 136 -3.15 10.59 -4.06
C LEU A 136 -4.20 10.73 -2.96
N MET A 137 -3.75 10.59 -1.71
CA MET A 137 -4.56 10.89 -0.54
C MET A 137 -3.83 11.93 0.32
N ILE A 138 -4.55 12.96 0.77
CA ILE A 138 -3.98 14.06 1.53
C ILE A 138 -4.72 14.22 2.86
N ILE A 139 -3.97 14.19 3.96
CA ILE A 139 -4.45 14.62 5.27
C ILE A 139 -4.04 16.06 5.51
N VAL A 140 -4.92 16.84 6.14
CA VAL A 140 -4.69 18.24 6.49
C VAL A 140 -4.99 18.46 7.98
N PRO A 141 -4.23 19.32 8.68
CA PRO A 141 -4.45 19.57 10.11
C PRO A 141 -5.70 20.40 10.39
N ASP A 142 -6.15 21.21 9.43
CA ASP A 142 -7.34 22.03 9.57
C ASP A 142 -8.57 21.33 9.00
N ALA A 143 -9.43 20.81 9.89
CA ALA A 143 -10.68 20.18 9.49
C ALA A 143 -11.61 21.11 8.70
N ALA A 144 -11.54 22.44 8.91
CA ALA A 144 -12.35 23.39 8.14
C ALA A 144 -11.97 23.41 6.65
N ALA A 145 -10.74 23.02 6.30
CA ALA A 145 -10.32 22.90 4.90
C ALA A 145 -11.06 21.76 4.18
N LEU A 146 -11.51 20.73 4.89
CA LEU A 146 -12.29 19.62 4.34
C LEU A 146 -13.75 20.03 4.09
N GLU A 147 -14.26 21.03 4.80
CA GLU A 147 -15.66 21.44 4.68
C GLU A 147 -15.99 22.07 3.33
N ALA A 148 -15.01 22.72 2.70
CA ALA A 148 -15.17 23.39 1.41
C ALA A 148 -15.10 22.43 0.21
N LEU A 149 -14.70 21.17 0.41
CA LEU A 149 -14.54 20.18 -0.64
C LEU A 149 -15.80 19.31 -0.78
N PRO A 150 -16.14 18.87 -2.01
CA PRO A 150 -17.24 17.93 -2.24
C PRO A 150 -16.89 16.55 -1.67
N THR A 151 -17.89 15.68 -1.51
CA THR A 151 -17.70 14.25 -1.21
C THR A 151 -17.97 13.37 -2.43
N ASP A 152 -18.48 13.94 -3.52
CA ASP A 152 -18.80 13.25 -4.76
C ASP A 152 -17.50 12.89 -5.52
N PRO A 153 -17.16 11.61 -5.71
CA PRO A 153 -15.97 11.21 -6.46
C PRO A 153 -16.03 11.57 -7.95
N ASP A 154 -17.23 11.78 -8.51
CA ASP A 154 -17.44 12.09 -9.92
C ASP A 154 -17.48 13.60 -10.19
N ASN A 155 -17.14 14.42 -9.19
CA ASN A 155 -17.07 15.90 -9.32
C ASN A 155 -16.00 16.39 -10.32
N GLY A 156 -15.11 15.50 -10.79
CA GLY A 156 -14.03 15.81 -11.73
C GLY A 156 -12.77 16.39 -11.08
N GLY A 157 -12.67 16.34 -9.73
CA GLY A 157 -11.55 16.87 -8.97
C GLY A 157 -11.45 16.30 -7.56
N PRO A 158 -10.66 16.94 -6.67
CA PRO A 158 -10.49 16.48 -5.30
C PRO A 158 -11.80 16.42 -4.53
N TYR A 159 -11.98 15.36 -3.74
CA TYR A 159 -13.13 15.15 -2.88
C TYR A 159 -12.71 14.62 -1.51
N VAL A 160 -13.60 14.68 -0.52
CA VAL A 160 -13.36 14.18 0.84
C VAL A 160 -13.99 12.81 0.98
N MET A 161 -13.16 11.84 1.33
CA MET A 161 -13.58 10.52 1.78
C MET A 161 -13.69 10.50 3.31
N TRP A 162 -14.68 9.77 3.82
CA TRP A 162 -14.99 9.58 5.25
C TRP A 162 -15.24 10.89 6.02
N LYS A 163 -15.87 11.86 5.34
CA LYS A 163 -16.18 13.17 5.92
C LYS A 163 -16.94 13.02 7.24
N GLY A 164 -16.54 13.80 8.24
CA GLY A 164 -17.15 13.78 9.58
C GLY A 164 -16.56 12.72 10.53
N THR A 165 -15.57 11.94 10.09
CA THR A 165 -14.80 11.02 10.94
C THR A 165 -13.42 11.58 11.27
N ASP A 166 -12.76 11.01 12.28
CA ASP A 166 -11.35 11.31 12.62
C ASP A 166 -10.36 10.94 11.51
N TYR A 167 -10.81 10.16 10.52
CA TYR A 167 -9.98 9.63 9.43
C TYR A 167 -10.25 10.32 8.09
N ALA A 168 -11.06 11.38 8.07
CA ALA A 168 -11.38 12.11 6.86
C ALA A 168 -10.12 12.59 6.13
N HIS A 169 -10.08 12.39 4.82
CA HIS A 169 -8.93 12.76 3.99
C HIS A 169 -9.39 13.16 2.59
N ILE A 170 -8.54 13.90 1.90
CA ILE A 170 -8.79 14.37 0.54
C ILE A 170 -8.28 13.32 -0.44
N MET A 171 -9.16 12.81 -1.28
CA MET A 171 -8.83 12.01 -2.44
C MET A 171 -8.52 12.93 -3.61
N VAL A 172 -7.40 12.68 -4.29
CA VAL A 172 -6.95 13.48 -5.44
C VAL A 172 -6.68 12.54 -6.62
N PRO A 173 -7.68 12.32 -7.49
CA PRO A 173 -7.49 11.56 -8.72
C PRO A 173 -6.46 12.24 -9.63
N THR A 174 -5.58 11.46 -10.26
CA THR A 174 -4.61 12.00 -11.23
C THR A 174 -5.22 12.25 -12.61
N THR A 175 -6.37 11.64 -12.86
CA THR A 175 -7.20 11.85 -14.05
C THR A 175 -8.65 12.04 -13.59
N GLY A 176 -9.39 12.95 -14.22
CA GLY A 176 -10.83 13.03 -14.02
C GLY A 176 -11.52 11.74 -14.48
N LYS A 177 -12.58 11.34 -13.78
CA LYS A 177 -13.47 10.26 -14.18
C LYS A 177 -14.39 10.69 -15.33
#